data_AF-A0A838TL73-F1
#
_entry.id   AF-A0A838TL73-F1
#
_cell.length_a   1.000
_cell.length_b   1.000
_cell.length_c   1.000
_cell.angle_alpha   90.00
_cell.angle_beta   90.00
_cell.angle_gamma   90.00
#
_symmetry.space_group_name_H-M   'P 1'
#
loop_
_entity.id
_entity.type
_entity.pdbx_description
1 polymer ?
#
loop_
_entity_poly.entity_id
_entity_poly.type
_entity_poly.pdbx_seq_one_letter_code
_entity_poly.pdbx_strand_id
1 'polypeptide(L)'
;AKTEKKGFFNISTAPLAVMKAHRELKKDPAKTIELVEKVLETDPYNLQANMLLKDAAVAAKYPEIAVFALETLLENDPRDVKVLHELGRLYHQYDQSDKAVEIYNRITEINPVDLEAAKLGKDAAARASMKHGGWNEAESYRDLIKDKEVAVSLEQ
;
A
#
# COMPACT_ATOMS: atom_id res chain seq x y z
N ALA A 1 45.53 -35.07 -3.67
CA ALA A 1 44.94 -34.10 -2.73
C ALA A 1 44.34 -32.95 -3.55
N LYS A 2 43.01 -32.80 -3.55
CA LYS A 2 42.30 -31.73 -4.27
C LYS A 2 42.41 -30.45 -3.45
N THR A 3 42.82 -29.37 -4.10
CA THR A 3 43.03 -28.04 -3.56
C THR A 3 41.69 -27.35 -3.30
N GLU A 4 41.39 -27.05 -2.04
CA GLU A 4 40.32 -26.15 -1.63
C GLU A 4 40.71 -24.71 -2.01
N LYS A 5 40.09 -24.18 -3.07
CA LYS A 5 40.13 -22.74 -3.35
C LYS A 5 39.20 -22.04 -2.37
N LYS A 6 39.79 -21.40 -1.36
CA LYS A 6 39.13 -20.47 -0.44
C LYS A 6 38.37 -19.40 -1.24
N GLY A 7 37.06 -19.34 -1.02
CA GLY A 7 36.11 -18.46 -1.70
C GLY A 7 36.42 -16.99 -1.45
N PHE A 8 36.22 -16.20 -2.50
CA PHE A 8 36.49 -14.78 -2.59
C PHE A 8 35.58 -13.96 -1.67
N PHE A 9 36.10 -12.84 -1.18
CA PHE A 9 35.43 -11.82 -0.39
C PHE A 9 34.01 -11.52 -0.92
N ASN A 10 32.98 -11.74 -0.09
CA ASN A 10 31.61 -11.29 -0.32
C ASN A 10 31.53 -9.76 -0.23
N ILE A 11 31.98 -9.06 -1.28
CA ILE A 11 31.71 -7.63 -1.42
C ILE A 11 30.25 -7.53 -1.87
N SER A 12 29.38 -7.04 -0.99
CA SER A 12 27.97 -6.84 -1.32
C SER A 12 27.84 -5.92 -2.52
N THR A 13 27.36 -6.47 -3.64
CA THR A 13 27.03 -5.69 -4.85
C THR A 13 25.71 -4.95 -4.71
N ALA A 14 25.04 -5.08 -3.55
CA ALA A 14 23.73 -4.49 -3.30
C ALA A 14 23.68 -2.97 -3.57
N PRO A 15 24.63 -2.13 -3.10
CA PRO A 15 24.57 -0.70 -3.37
C PRO A 15 24.62 -0.37 -4.87
N LEU A 16 25.47 -1.08 -5.63
CA LEU A 16 25.55 -0.89 -7.09
C LEU A 16 24.29 -1.38 -7.81
N ALA A 17 23.73 -2.49 -7.37
CA ALA A 17 22.49 -3.04 -7.90
C ALA A 17 21.30 -2.09 -7.64
N VAL A 18 21.15 -1.59 -6.41
CA VAL A 18 20.14 -0.59 -6.03
C VAL A 18 20.30 0.69 -6.85
N MET A 19 21.53 1.21 -7.00
CA MET A 19 21.79 2.40 -7.83
C MET A 19 21.41 2.17 -9.30
N LYS A 20 21.68 0.98 -9.85
CA LYS A 20 21.29 0.62 -11.21
C LYS A 20 19.76 0.52 -11.33
N ALA A 21 19.11 -0.17 -10.39
CA ALA A 21 17.66 -0.36 -10.34
C ALA A 21 16.91 0.98 -10.28
N HIS A 22 17.40 1.93 -9.47
CA HIS A 22 16.83 3.28 -9.37
C HIS A 22 16.88 4.04 -10.70
N ARG A 23 17.95 3.87 -11.50
CA ARG A 23 18.05 4.49 -12.84
C ARG A 23 17.12 3.86 -13.87
N GLU A 24 16.83 2.57 -13.72
CA GLU A 24 15.95 1.83 -14.64
C GLU A 24 14.47 2.03 -14.32
N LEU A 25 14.11 2.42 -13.09
CA LEU A 25 12.73 2.50 -12.60
C LEU A 25 11.77 3.21 -13.57
N LYS A 26 12.17 4.35 -14.12
CA LYS A 26 11.33 5.13 -15.03
C LYS A 26 11.27 4.58 -16.47
N LYS A 27 12.26 3.78 -16.85
CA LYS A 27 12.43 3.25 -18.21
C LYS A 27 11.79 1.88 -18.36
N ASP A 28 12.01 1.04 -17.37
CA ASP A 28 11.62 -0.36 -17.37
C ASP A 28 11.39 -0.82 -15.92
N PRO A 29 10.17 -0.61 -15.40
CA PRO A 29 9.81 -1.03 -14.04
C PRO A 29 9.96 -2.54 -13.83
N ALA A 30 9.69 -3.37 -14.84
CA ALA A 30 9.81 -4.83 -14.73
C ALA A 30 11.27 -5.25 -14.51
N LYS A 31 12.20 -4.65 -15.26
CA LYS A 31 13.63 -4.86 -15.05
C LYS A 31 14.11 -4.33 -13.70
N THR A 32 13.52 -3.25 -13.19
CA THR A 32 13.84 -2.77 -11.83
C THR A 32 13.49 -3.83 -10.79
N ILE A 33 12.33 -4.51 -10.92
CA ILE A 33 11.93 -5.63 -10.05
C ILE A 33 13.01 -6.73 -10.07
N GLU A 34 13.41 -7.21 -11.25
CA GLU A 34 14.46 -8.25 -11.36
C GLU A 34 15.80 -7.85 -10.73
N LEU A 35 16.15 -6.56 -10.81
CA LEU A 35 17.40 -6.05 -10.24
C LEU A 35 17.36 -5.99 -8.71
N VAL A 36 16.22 -5.62 -8.13
CA VAL A 36 16.08 -5.53 -6.67
C VAL A 36 15.83 -6.89 -6.02
N GLU A 37 15.20 -7.85 -6.72
CA GLU A 37 15.05 -9.23 -6.23
C GLU A 37 16.39 -9.84 -5.84
N LYS A 38 17.43 -9.65 -6.67
CA LYS A 38 18.80 -10.13 -6.36
C LYS A 38 19.40 -9.51 -5.11
N VAL A 39 19.00 -8.28 -4.77
CA VAL A 39 19.43 -7.63 -3.53
C VAL A 39 18.69 -8.27 -2.36
N LEU A 40 17.38 -8.42 -2.49
CA LEU A 40 16.48 -8.95 -1.48
C LEU A 40 16.72 -10.44 -1.19
N GLU A 41 17.24 -11.22 -2.14
CA GLU A 41 17.72 -12.59 -1.90
C GLU A 41 18.79 -12.67 -0.81
N THR A 42 19.61 -11.63 -0.68
CA THR A 42 20.71 -11.57 0.31
C THR A 42 20.37 -10.72 1.53
N ASP A 43 19.50 -9.73 1.38
CA ASP A 43 19.06 -8.82 2.43
C ASP A 43 17.56 -8.52 2.26
N PRO A 44 16.68 -9.42 2.73
CA PRO A 44 15.23 -9.32 2.52
C PRO A 44 14.60 -8.05 3.10
N TYR A 45 15.21 -7.50 4.15
CA TYR A 45 14.72 -6.33 4.87
C TYR A 45 15.42 -5.03 4.43
N ASN A 46 16.15 -5.06 3.31
CA ASN A 46 16.81 -3.88 2.79
C ASN A 46 15.80 -2.77 2.47
N LEU A 47 15.84 -1.68 3.23
CA LEU A 47 14.91 -0.55 3.08
C LEU A 47 14.90 0.00 1.66
N GLN A 48 16.07 0.25 1.06
CA GLN A 48 16.15 0.88 -0.26
C GLN A 48 15.65 -0.05 -1.36
N ALA A 49 15.98 -1.34 -1.29
CA ALA A 49 15.54 -2.32 -2.28
C ALA A 49 14.03 -2.56 -2.21
N ASN A 50 13.44 -2.69 -1.01
CA ASN A 50 11.99 -2.84 -0.86
C ASN A 50 11.22 -1.57 -1.29
N MET A 51 11.73 -0.38 -0.98
CA MET A 51 11.12 0.87 -1.47
C MET A 51 11.15 0.98 -2.99
N LEU A 52 12.26 0.57 -3.63
CA LEU A 52 12.35 0.48 -5.08
C LEU A 52 11.44 -0.60 -5.67
N LEU A 53 11.32 -1.76 -5.03
CA LEU A 53 10.40 -2.82 -5.42
C LEU A 53 8.97 -2.30 -5.40
N LYS A 54 8.58 -1.60 -4.33
CA LYS A 54 7.28 -0.94 -4.21
C LYS A 54 7.04 0.06 -5.33
N ASP A 55 7.97 0.98 -5.58
CA ASP A 55 7.81 1.99 -6.63
C ASP A 55 7.73 1.36 -8.04
N ALA A 56 8.56 0.35 -8.30
CA ALA A 56 8.56 -0.37 -9.57
C ALA A 56 7.27 -1.16 -9.78
N ALA A 57 6.79 -1.84 -8.74
CA ALA A 57 5.54 -2.57 -8.77
C ALA A 57 4.34 -1.64 -8.98
N VAL A 58 4.30 -0.47 -8.32
CA VAL A 58 3.28 0.56 -8.58
C VAL A 58 3.32 1.02 -10.04
N ALA A 59 4.51 1.33 -10.56
CA ALA A 59 4.68 1.75 -11.96
C ALA A 59 4.28 0.65 -12.97
N ALA A 60 4.53 -0.62 -12.62
CA ALA A 60 4.14 -1.79 -13.39
C ALA A 60 2.67 -2.21 -13.20
N LYS A 61 1.92 -1.54 -12.32
CA LYS A 61 0.53 -1.87 -11.93
C LYS A 61 0.38 -3.26 -11.30
N TYR A 62 1.34 -3.64 -10.46
CA TYR A 62 1.31 -4.86 -9.63
C TYR A 62 1.13 -4.49 -8.14
N PRO A 63 -0.09 -4.11 -7.71
CA PRO A 63 -0.32 -3.62 -6.35
C PRO A 63 0.04 -4.62 -5.27
N GLU A 64 -0.15 -5.92 -5.50
CA GLU A 64 0.13 -6.98 -4.54
C GLU A 64 1.63 -7.06 -4.21
N ILE A 65 2.49 -6.89 -5.21
CA ILE A 65 3.95 -6.87 -5.03
C ILE A 65 4.37 -5.60 -4.27
N ALA A 66 3.72 -4.47 -4.57
CA ALA A 66 4.00 -3.23 -3.87
C ALA A 66 3.64 -3.30 -2.38
N VAL A 67 2.50 -3.93 -2.06
CA VAL A 67 2.07 -4.19 -0.68
C VAL A 67 3.06 -5.12 0.00
N PHE A 68 3.39 -6.25 -0.63
CA PHE A 68 4.32 -7.23 -0.09
C PHE A 68 5.68 -6.63 0.30
N ALA A 69 6.23 -5.74 -0.54
CA ALA A 69 7.50 -5.07 -0.24
C ALA A 69 7.45 -4.20 1.03
N LEU A 70 6.33 -3.50 1.26
CA LEU A 70 6.13 -2.69 2.47
C LEU A 70 5.83 -3.56 3.69
N GLU A 71 5.04 -4.62 3.53
CA GLU A 71 4.78 -5.58 4.60
C GLU A 71 6.07 -6.27 5.06
N THR A 72 6.96 -6.64 4.14
CA THR A 72 8.29 -7.18 4.45
C THR A 72 9.10 -6.23 5.34
N LEU A 73 9.07 -4.92 5.07
CA LEU A 73 9.74 -3.95 5.94
C LEU A 73 9.09 -3.86 7.32
N LEU A 74 7.76 -3.97 7.39
CA LEU A 74 7.01 -3.97 8.65
C LEU A 74 7.14 -5.28 9.43
N GLU A 75 7.52 -6.39 8.80
CA GLU A 75 7.91 -7.60 9.54
C GLU A 75 9.18 -7.35 10.36
N ASN A 76 10.13 -6.57 9.81
CA ASN A 76 11.37 -6.22 10.49
C ASN A 76 11.20 -5.09 11.52
N ASP A 77 10.43 -4.05 11.18
CA ASP A 77 10.01 -3.01 12.14
C ASP A 77 8.50 -2.74 12.05
N PRO A 78 7.68 -3.42 12.87
CA PRO A 78 6.22 -3.27 12.84
C PRO A 78 5.71 -1.88 13.23
N ARG A 79 6.57 -1.03 13.79
CA ARG A 79 6.22 0.31 14.29
C ARG A 79 6.83 1.44 13.47
N ASP A 80 7.45 1.14 12.31
CA ASP A 80 7.94 2.19 11.41
C ASP A 80 6.76 2.96 10.81
N VAL A 81 6.47 4.11 11.42
CA VAL A 81 5.40 5.02 11.02
C VAL A 81 5.55 5.48 9.57
N LYS A 82 6.78 5.62 9.06
CA LYS A 82 6.99 6.07 7.67
C LYS A 82 6.56 4.98 6.68
N VAL A 83 6.90 3.72 6.95
CA VAL A 83 6.51 2.59 6.11
C VAL A 83 5.01 2.33 6.22
N LEU A 84 4.42 2.46 7.42
CA LEU A 84 2.96 2.41 7.60
C LEU A 84 2.25 3.48 6.77
N HIS A 85 2.79 4.71 6.72
CA HIS A 85 2.25 5.77 5.87
C HIS A 85 2.28 5.42 4.38
N GLU A 86 3.39 4.85 3.90
CA GLU A 86 3.50 4.35 2.52
C GLU A 86 2.45 3.26 2.24
N LEU A 87 2.26 2.31 3.17
CA LEU A 87 1.30 1.22 3.00
C LEU A 87 -0.14 1.72 3.02
N GLY A 88 -0.48 2.65 3.91
CA GLY A 88 -1.80 3.28 3.97
C GLY A 88 -2.11 4.05 2.68
N ARG A 89 -1.15 4.82 2.15
CA ARG A 89 -1.28 5.53 0.88
C ARG A 89 -1.46 4.56 -0.28
N LEU A 90 -0.72 3.46 -0.28
CA LEU A 90 -0.82 2.44 -1.30
C LEU A 90 -2.21 1.79 -1.31
N TYR A 91 -2.73 1.42 -0.13
CA TYR A 91 -4.09 0.91 -0.03
C TYR A 91 -5.14 1.93 -0.49
N HIS A 92 -4.93 3.21 -0.20
CA HIS A 92 -5.80 4.25 -0.72
C HIS A 92 -5.75 4.36 -2.26
N GLN A 93 -4.55 4.32 -2.86
CA GLN A 93 -4.36 4.42 -4.30
C GLN A 93 -5.07 3.31 -5.09
N TYR A 94 -5.23 2.12 -4.48
CA TYR A 94 -5.88 0.97 -5.10
C TYR A 94 -7.29 0.70 -4.54
N ASP A 95 -7.96 1.73 -4.02
CA ASP A 95 -9.35 1.69 -3.52
C ASP A 95 -9.63 0.63 -2.43
N GLN A 96 -8.58 0.20 -1.72
CA GLN A 96 -8.65 -0.69 -0.56
C GLN A 96 -8.84 0.12 0.73
N SER A 97 -9.89 0.95 0.76
CA SER A 97 -10.12 1.91 1.84
C SER A 97 -10.29 1.25 3.22
N ASP A 98 -10.89 0.05 3.29
CA ASP A 98 -11.03 -0.71 4.54
C ASP A 98 -9.65 -1.00 5.18
N LYS A 99 -8.71 -1.52 4.37
CA LYS A 99 -7.33 -1.79 4.82
C LYS A 99 -6.57 -0.51 5.17
N ALA A 100 -6.79 0.56 4.41
CA ALA A 100 -6.16 1.85 4.70
C ALA A 100 -6.56 2.37 6.09
N VAL A 101 -7.82 2.21 6.51
CA VAL A 101 -8.29 2.57 7.86
C VAL A 101 -7.50 1.82 8.93
N GLU A 102 -7.32 0.51 8.78
CA GLU A 102 -6.55 -0.29 9.74
C GLU A 102 -5.11 0.21 9.89
N ILE A 103 -4.45 0.53 8.77
CA ILE A 103 -3.07 1.05 8.79
C ILE A 103 -2.99 2.43 9.45
N TYR A 104 -3.89 3.36 9.11
CA TYR A 104 -3.88 4.68 9.72
C TYR A 104 -4.22 4.64 11.22
N ASN A 105 -5.11 3.74 11.64
CA ASN A 105 -5.39 3.52 13.06
C ASN A 105 -4.13 3.07 13.80
N ARG A 106 -3.38 2.09 13.26
CA ARG A 106 -2.09 1.66 13.82
C ARG A 106 -1.10 2.82 13.96
N ILE A 107 -1.03 3.73 12.97
CA ILE A 107 -0.17 4.92 13.07
C ILE A 107 -0.61 5.81 14.24
N THR A 108 -1.91 6.08 14.38
CA THR A 108 -2.41 6.93 15.48
C THR A 108 -2.28 6.29 16.87
N GLU A 109 -2.26 4.96 16.96
CA GLU A 109 -1.95 4.24 18.20
C GLU A 109 -0.46 4.39 18.58
N ILE A 110 0.44 4.37 17.60
CA ILE A 110 1.88 4.53 17.81
C ILE A 110 2.27 5.99 18.05
N ASN A 111 1.68 6.90 17.26
CA ASN A 111 1.94 8.33 17.26
C ASN A 111 0.61 9.12 17.21
N PRO A 112 -0.02 9.39 18.37
CA PRO A 112 -1.30 10.08 18.44
C PRO A 112 -1.29 11.52 17.92
N VAL A 113 -0.11 12.15 17.78
CA VAL A 113 0.03 13.52 17.27
C VAL A 113 0.27 13.57 15.75
N ASP A 114 0.24 12.42 15.07
CA ASP A 114 0.27 12.35 13.61
C ASP A 114 -1.08 12.81 13.02
N LEU A 115 -1.20 14.13 12.84
CA LEU A 115 -2.42 14.76 12.31
C LEU A 115 -2.71 14.33 10.87
N GLU A 116 -1.68 13.98 10.10
CA GLU A 116 -1.84 13.51 8.73
C GLU A 116 -2.49 12.12 8.72
N ALA A 117 -1.97 11.18 9.51
CA ALA A 117 -2.57 9.85 9.64
C ALA A 117 -4.01 9.91 10.16
N ALA A 118 -4.28 10.75 11.16
CA ALA A 118 -5.63 10.95 11.69
C ALA A 118 -6.61 11.49 10.62
N LYS A 119 -6.15 12.41 9.76
CA LYS A 119 -6.94 12.93 8.64
C LYS A 119 -7.17 11.85 7.59
N LEU A 120 -6.11 11.20 7.13
CA LEU A 120 -6.18 10.15 6.08
C LEU A 120 -7.03 8.95 6.53
N GLY A 121 -6.97 8.58 7.81
CA GLY A 121 -7.81 7.54 8.39
C GLY A 121 -9.31 7.90 8.33
N LYS A 122 -9.66 9.14 8.66
CA LYS A 122 -11.05 9.64 8.53
C LYS A 122 -11.51 9.65 7.07
N ASP A 123 -10.66 10.12 6.15
CA ASP A 123 -10.96 10.14 4.72
C ASP A 123 -11.16 8.72 4.17
N ALA A 124 -10.33 7.76 4.61
CA ALA A 124 -10.45 6.35 4.26
C ALA A 124 -11.74 5.72 4.83
N ALA A 125 -12.09 6.01 6.08
CA ALA A 125 -13.30 5.51 6.71
C ALA A 125 -14.57 6.05 6.03
N ALA A 126 -14.55 7.31 5.59
CA ALA A 126 -15.63 7.89 4.80
C ALA A 126 -15.80 7.15 3.47
N ARG A 127 -14.71 6.89 2.73
CA ARG A 127 -14.77 6.14 1.46
C ARG A 127 -15.23 4.70 1.65
N ALA A 128 -14.71 4.00 2.66
CA ALA A 128 -15.15 2.66 3.01
C ALA A 128 -16.66 2.62 3.31
N SER A 129 -17.14 3.54 4.14
CA SER A 129 -18.58 3.68 4.45
C SER A 129 -19.41 3.99 3.21
N MET A 130 -18.95 4.85 2.30
CA MET A 130 -19.68 5.14 1.06
C MET A 130 -19.77 3.91 0.13
N LYS A 131 -18.74 3.05 0.13
CA LYS A 131 -18.70 1.82 -0.68
C LYS A 131 -19.67 0.75 -0.14
N HIS A 132 -19.76 0.61 1.19
CA HIS A 132 -20.61 -0.40 1.84
C HIS A 132 -22.04 0.10 2.17
N GLY A 133 -22.22 1.41 2.34
CA GLY A 133 -23.41 2.04 2.91
C GLY A 133 -24.51 2.48 1.92
N GLY A 134 -24.64 1.83 0.76
CA GLY A 134 -25.91 1.87 0.02
C GLY A 134 -26.24 3.15 -0.75
N TRP A 135 -25.27 3.97 -1.18
CA TRP A 135 -25.57 5.02 -2.19
C TRP A 135 -25.95 4.45 -3.57
N ASN A 136 -25.68 3.17 -3.82
CA ASN A 136 -26.12 2.44 -5.02
C ASN A 136 -27.44 1.67 -4.82
N GLU A 137 -27.90 1.46 -3.58
CA GLU A 137 -29.20 0.82 -3.27
C GLU A 137 -30.31 1.83 -3.00
N ALA A 138 -29.98 3.12 -2.89
CA ALA A 138 -30.95 4.18 -3.11
C ALA A 138 -31.30 4.21 -4.61
N GLU A 139 -32.10 3.23 -5.05
CA GLU A 139 -33.13 3.48 -6.05
C GLU A 139 -33.79 4.81 -5.66
N SER A 140 -33.45 5.80 -6.49
CA SER A 140 -33.84 7.20 -6.47
C SER A 140 -34.62 7.68 -5.24
N TYR A 141 -34.19 8.82 -4.69
CA TYR A 141 -35.05 9.71 -3.88
C TYR A 141 -36.47 9.91 -4.47
N ARG A 142 -36.69 9.65 -5.77
CA ARG A 142 -38.00 9.64 -6.44
C ARG A 142 -38.94 8.51 -6.01
N ASP A 143 -38.45 7.33 -5.63
CA ASP A 143 -39.31 6.20 -5.24
C ASP A 143 -39.89 6.41 -3.84
N LEU A 144 -39.10 7.00 -2.93
CA LEU A 144 -39.56 7.48 -1.62
C LEU A 144 -40.58 8.63 -1.68
N ILE A 145 -40.64 9.37 -2.79
CA ILE A 145 -41.62 10.47 -2.98
C ILE A 145 -42.95 9.96 -3.55
N LYS A 146 -42.95 8.85 -4.31
CA LYS A 146 -44.18 8.28 -4.87
C LYS A 146 -45.18 7.80 -3.81
N ASP A 147 -44.71 7.37 -2.64
CA ASP A 147 -45.60 6.96 -1.55
C ASP A 147 -46.27 8.13 -0.81
N LYS A 148 -45.79 9.37 -0.97
CA LYS A 148 -46.46 10.55 -0.39
C LYS A 148 -47.75 10.93 -1.10
N GLU A 149 -47.96 10.51 -2.35
CA GLU A 149 -49.23 10.76 -3.05
C GLU A 149 -50.33 9.77 -2.60
N VAL A 150 -49.98 8.59 -2.09
CA VAL A 150 -50.95 7.63 -1.52
C VAL A 150 -51.43 8.09 -0.13
N ALA A 151 -50.57 8.77 0.64
CA ALA A 151 -50.91 9.27 1.98
C ALA A 151 -51.96 10.42 1.97
N VAL A 152 -52.19 11.09 0.84
CA VAL A 152 -53.18 12.18 0.72
C VAL A 152 -54.60 11.63 0.44
N SER A 153 -54.76 10.34 0.18
CA SER A 153 -56.08 9.72 -0.11
C SER A 153 -56.81 9.13 1.10
N LEU A 154 -56.24 9.22 2.32
CA LEU A 154 -56.86 8.71 3.55
C LEU A 154 -57.56 9.79 4.41
N GLU A 155 -57.68 11.02 3.88
CA GLU A 155 -58.38 12.14 4.53
C GLU A 155 -59.60 12.67 3.73
N GLN A 156 -60.29 11.79 2.99
CA GLN A 156 -61.62 12.10 2.42
C GLN A 156 -62.70 11.24 3.07
#